data_AF-H0EH13-F1
#
_entry.id   AF-H0EH13-F1
#
_cell.length_a   1.000
_cell.length_b   1.000
_cell.length_c   1.000
_cell.angle_alpha   90.00
_cell.angle_beta   90.00
_cell.angle_gamma   90.00
#
_symmetry.space_group_name_H-M   'P 1'
#
loop_
_entity.id
_entity.type
_entity.pdbx_description
1 polymer ?
#
loop_
_entity_poly.entity_id
_entity_poly.type
_entity_poly.pdbx_seq_one_letter_code
_entity_poly.pdbx_strand_id
1 'polypeptide(L)'
;MGESGIAVAAGGNLILGPELFIALSKLNMASSKGRSAMWDADVDGYGRGEGFVAVVLKRLSDAIRDGDHIDCVIRNTGANQDGRTKGITMPSAALQAELIRKTNSNDQPQYFEAHGTGTQVGDPKEAEAIHKIAPFNGPLKLVTEGAIPWPALADGVPRRASVNSFEIFSQKTLKRIY
;
A
#
# COMPACT_ATOMS: atom_id res chain seq x y z
N MET A 1 -15.17 7.95 -16.85
CA MET A 1 -15.45 7.38 -18.18
C MET A 1 -16.31 6.15 -17.97
N GLY A 2 -17.57 6.15 -18.44
CA GLY A 2 -18.58 5.12 -18.16
C GLY A 2 -18.51 3.92 -19.09
N GLU A 3 -17.29 3.45 -19.37
CA GLU A 3 -16.99 2.45 -20.41
C GLU A 3 -17.47 1.04 -20.04
N SER A 4 -17.68 0.78 -18.74
CA SER A 4 -18.30 -0.45 -18.24
C SER A 4 -19.17 -0.19 -17.02
N GLY A 5 -20.18 -1.05 -16.81
CA GLY A 5 -21.00 -1.08 -15.59
C GLY A 5 -20.32 -1.81 -14.44
N ILE A 6 -19.41 -2.74 -14.75
CA ILE A 6 -18.63 -3.54 -13.79
C ILE A 6 -17.19 -3.67 -14.32
N ALA A 7 -16.20 -3.58 -13.45
CA ALA A 7 -14.80 -3.82 -13.81
C ALA A 7 -14.15 -4.83 -12.87
N VAL A 8 -13.12 -5.52 -13.34
CA VAL A 8 -12.22 -6.31 -12.49
C VAL A 8 -10.87 -5.63 -12.49
N ALA A 9 -10.39 -5.23 -11.32
CA ALA A 9 -9.03 -4.75 -11.11
C ALA A 9 -8.23 -5.85 -10.43
N ALA A 10 -7.12 -6.27 -11.04
CA ALA A 10 -6.32 -7.38 -10.53
C ALA A 10 -4.82 -7.07 -10.66
N GLY A 11 -4.03 -7.71 -9.82
CA GLY A 11 -2.58 -7.62 -9.82
C GLY A 11 -1.95 -8.85 -9.18
N GLY A 12 -0.76 -9.21 -9.64
CA GLY A 12 0.00 -10.31 -9.06
C GLY A 12 1.50 -10.14 -9.27
N ASN A 13 2.27 -10.82 -8.43
CA ASN A 13 3.72 -10.87 -8.47
C ASN A 13 4.18 -12.31 -8.21
N LEU A 14 5.08 -12.80 -9.06
CA LEU A 14 5.73 -14.11 -8.92
C LEU A 14 7.24 -13.92 -9.04
N ILE A 15 7.99 -14.66 -8.23
CA ILE A 15 9.44 -14.71 -8.21
C ILE A 15 9.85 -15.98 -8.97
N LEU A 16 9.91 -15.86 -10.29
CA LEU A 16 10.19 -16.99 -11.18
C LEU A 16 11.68 -17.33 -11.32
N GLY A 17 12.55 -16.48 -10.77
CA GLY A 17 14.00 -16.62 -10.88
C GLY A 17 14.78 -15.64 -10.00
N PRO A 18 16.10 -15.85 -9.86
CA PRO A 18 16.94 -15.08 -8.96
C PRO A 18 17.38 -13.71 -9.52
N GLU A 19 17.17 -13.42 -10.80
CA GLU A 19 17.77 -12.29 -11.53
C GLU A 19 17.41 -10.96 -10.89
N LEU A 20 16.12 -10.75 -10.58
CA LEU A 20 15.65 -9.54 -9.90
C LEU A 20 16.19 -9.46 -8.47
N PHE A 21 16.31 -10.59 -7.77
CA PHE A 21 16.88 -10.61 -6.42
C PHE A 21 18.36 -10.16 -6.44
N ILE A 22 19.12 -10.65 -7.41
CA ILE A 22 20.53 -10.27 -7.63
C ILE A 22 20.64 -8.79 -7.99
N ALA A 23 19.80 -8.29 -8.90
CA ALA A 23 19.80 -6.88 -9.30
C ALA A 23 19.50 -5.95 -8.12
N LEU A 24 18.47 -6.26 -7.33
CA LEU A 24 18.08 -5.49 -6.15
C LEU A 24 19.12 -5.55 -5.03
N SER A 25 19.79 -6.70 -4.87
CA SER A 25 20.91 -6.84 -3.92
C SER A 25 22.08 -5.93 -4.31
N LYS A 26 22.42 -5.84 -5.61
CA LYS A 26 23.46 -4.93 -6.10
C LYS A 26 23.12 -3.44 -5.91
N LEU A 27 21.83 -3.12 -5.85
CA LEU A 27 21.33 -1.77 -5.56
C LEU A 27 21.17 -1.51 -4.04
N ASN A 28 21.51 -2.47 -3.18
CA ASN A 28 21.27 -2.44 -1.74
C ASN A 28 19.80 -2.13 -1.38
N MET A 29 18.87 -2.70 -2.15
CA MET A 29 17.43 -2.52 -1.93
C MET A 29 16.79 -3.71 -1.21
N ALA A 30 17.39 -4.90 -1.32
CA ALA A 30 16.88 -6.10 -0.66
C ALA A 30 17.44 -6.21 0.77
N SER A 31 16.57 -6.48 1.73
CA SER A 31 16.96 -6.76 3.12
C SER A 31 17.73 -8.07 3.21
N SER A 32 18.82 -8.08 3.98
CA SER A 32 19.57 -9.30 4.31
C SER A 32 18.76 -10.27 5.19
N LYS A 33 17.77 -9.74 5.91
CA LYS A 33 16.84 -10.47 6.79
C LYS A 33 15.59 -10.95 6.05
N GLY A 34 15.43 -10.58 4.78
CA GLY A 34 14.29 -10.96 3.94
C GLY A 34 12.93 -10.41 4.42
N ARG A 35 12.92 -9.32 5.20
CA ARG A 35 11.71 -8.67 5.71
C ARG A 35 11.77 -7.16 5.53
N SER A 36 10.62 -6.51 5.30
CA SER A 36 10.51 -5.06 5.33
C SER A 36 10.28 -4.58 6.77
N ALA A 37 11.27 -3.94 7.38
CA ALA A 37 11.21 -3.44 8.75
C ALA A 37 10.74 -1.97 8.77
N MET A 38 9.51 -1.71 8.31
CA MET A 38 8.97 -0.35 8.17
C MET A 38 9.20 0.52 9.42
N TRP A 39 9.86 1.68 9.22
CA TRP A 39 10.18 2.68 10.24
C TRP A 39 11.00 2.18 11.45
N ASP A 40 11.62 1.01 11.33
CA ASP A 40 12.55 0.48 12.32
C ASP A 40 13.90 1.24 12.26
N ALA A 41 14.64 1.28 13.36
CA ALA A 41 15.99 1.85 13.39
C ALA A 41 16.98 1.02 12.57
N ASP A 42 16.75 -0.30 12.49
CA ASP A 42 17.65 -1.27 11.85
C ASP A 42 17.22 -1.64 10.41
N VAL A 43 16.64 -0.69 9.69
CA VAL A 43 16.25 -0.85 8.27
C VAL A 43 17.45 -1.09 7.35
N ASP A 44 17.37 -2.15 6.53
CA ASP A 44 18.42 -2.54 5.58
C ASP A 44 17.88 -2.87 4.17
N GLY A 45 16.61 -2.58 3.90
CA GLY A 45 15.93 -2.90 2.63
C GLY A 45 14.60 -3.59 2.84
N TYR A 46 14.03 -4.11 1.76
CA TYR A 46 12.73 -4.80 1.79
C TYR A 46 12.84 -6.31 1.55
N GLY A 47 11.85 -7.05 2.02
CA GLY A 47 11.64 -8.47 1.70
C GLY A 47 10.83 -8.63 0.42
N ARG A 48 11.17 -9.61 -0.43
CA ARG A 48 10.37 -9.87 -1.65
C ARG A 48 9.28 -10.89 -1.36
N GLY A 49 8.05 -10.60 -1.76
CA GLY A 49 6.90 -11.50 -1.60
C GLY A 49 6.22 -11.86 -2.93
N GLU A 50 5.51 -12.99 -2.95
CA GLU A 50 4.65 -13.41 -4.07
C GLU A 50 3.17 -13.30 -3.70
N GLY A 51 2.32 -13.08 -4.69
CA GLY A 51 0.88 -13.16 -4.48
C GLY A 51 0.04 -12.68 -5.65
N PHE A 52 -1.27 -12.78 -5.49
CA PHE A 52 -2.25 -12.33 -6.46
C PHE A 52 -3.49 -11.81 -5.74
N VAL A 53 -4.08 -10.75 -6.29
CA VAL A 53 -5.35 -10.19 -5.83
C VAL A 53 -6.20 -9.80 -7.04
N ALA A 54 -7.51 -9.94 -6.88
CA ALA A 54 -8.47 -9.37 -7.80
C ALA A 54 -9.66 -8.81 -7.02
N VAL A 55 -10.15 -7.66 -7.47
CA VAL A 55 -11.31 -6.99 -6.92
C VAL A 55 -12.30 -6.64 -8.02
N VAL A 56 -13.58 -6.78 -7.74
CA VAL A 56 -14.64 -6.40 -8.68
C VAL A 56 -15.22 -5.06 -8.25
N LEU A 57 -15.15 -4.10 -9.16
CA LEU A 57 -15.62 -2.73 -8.99
C LEU A 57 -16.98 -2.54 -9.68
N LYS A 58 -17.85 -1.76 -9.06
CA LYS A 58 -19.14 -1.35 -9.62
C LYS A 58 -19.54 0.00 -9.02
N ARG A 59 -20.36 0.77 -9.74
CA ARG A 59 -20.93 2.00 -9.15
C ARG A 59 -21.74 1.66 -7.91
N LEU A 60 -21.52 2.40 -6.82
CA LEU A 60 -22.22 2.21 -5.55
C LEU A 60 -23.75 2.20 -5.70
N SER A 61 -24.30 3.09 -6.54
CA SER A 61 -25.75 3.13 -6.80
C SER A 61 -26.28 1.84 -7.43
N ASP A 62 -25.54 1.24 -8.36
CA ASP A 62 -25.94 -0.02 -8.98
C ASP A 62 -25.71 -1.22 -8.05
N ALA A 63 -24.69 -1.16 -7.18
CA ALA A 63 -24.48 -2.16 -6.14
C ALA A 63 -25.65 -2.20 -5.15
N ILE A 64 -26.09 -1.03 -4.68
CA ILE A 64 -27.25 -0.88 -3.80
C ILE A 64 -28.52 -1.35 -4.49
N ARG A 65 -28.77 -0.89 -5.74
CA ARG A 65 -29.96 -1.29 -6.52
C ARG A 65 -30.07 -2.80 -6.66
N ASP A 66 -28.94 -3.45 -6.95
CA ASP A 66 -28.92 -4.88 -7.24
C ASP A 66 -28.79 -5.74 -5.97
N GLY A 67 -28.75 -5.13 -4.77
CA GLY A 67 -28.65 -5.83 -3.49
C GLY A 67 -27.30 -6.51 -3.28
N ASP A 68 -26.24 -6.00 -3.90
CA ASP A 68 -24.91 -6.57 -3.78
C ASP A 68 -24.33 -6.39 -2.36
N HIS A 69 -23.56 -7.38 -1.88
CA HIS A 69 -22.72 -7.19 -0.69
C HIS A 69 -21.55 -6.26 -1.00
N ILE A 70 -21.38 -5.20 -0.20
CA ILE A 70 -20.37 -4.15 -0.41
C ILE A 70 -19.26 -4.27 0.64
N ASP A 71 -18.04 -4.65 0.23
CA ASP A 71 -16.88 -4.75 1.14
C ASP A 71 -16.40 -3.38 1.63
N CYS A 72 -16.29 -2.40 0.72
CA CYS A 72 -15.94 -1.01 1.02
C CYS A 72 -16.32 -0.06 -0.12
N VAL A 73 -16.08 1.24 0.06
CA VAL A 73 -16.32 2.31 -0.92
C VAL A 73 -15.03 3.06 -1.22
N ILE A 74 -14.59 3.07 -2.48
CA ILE A 74 -13.47 3.87 -2.99
C ILE A 74 -13.95 5.30 -3.16
N ARG A 75 -13.50 6.19 -2.27
CA ARG A 75 -13.85 7.63 -2.32
C ARG A 75 -13.08 8.38 -3.41
N ASN A 76 -11.79 8.09 -3.52
CA ASN A 76 -10.92 8.79 -4.45
C ASN A 76 -9.69 7.95 -4.77
N THR A 77 -9.11 8.17 -5.96
CA THR A 77 -7.85 7.55 -6.37
C THR A 77 -6.99 8.58 -7.09
N GLY A 78 -5.68 8.38 -7.12
CA GLY A 78 -4.78 9.27 -7.82
C GLY A 78 -3.43 8.64 -8.07
N ALA A 79 -2.74 9.17 -9.08
CA ALA A 79 -1.36 8.84 -9.38
C ALA A 79 -0.61 10.12 -9.78
N ASN A 80 0.69 10.16 -9.49
CA ASN A 80 1.63 11.16 -9.98
C ASN A 80 3.02 10.53 -10.18
N GLN A 81 4.07 11.34 -10.25
CA GLN A 81 5.46 10.92 -10.42
C GLN A 81 6.38 11.81 -9.59
N ASP A 82 7.54 11.28 -9.18
CA ASP A 82 8.52 11.98 -8.36
C ASP A 82 9.30 13.10 -9.09
N GLY A 83 9.12 13.22 -10.41
CA GLY A 83 9.75 14.28 -11.20
C GLY A 83 11.28 14.22 -11.15
N ARG A 84 11.93 15.38 -10.99
CA ARG A 84 13.41 15.46 -10.95
C ARG A 84 13.92 15.36 -9.51
N THR A 85 14.48 14.22 -9.16
CA THR A 85 15.12 13.96 -7.86
C THR A 85 16.64 13.74 -8.02
N LYS A 86 17.36 13.50 -6.91
CA LYS A 86 18.84 13.33 -6.90
C LYS A 86 19.32 12.03 -7.58
N GLY A 87 18.40 11.12 -7.86
CA GLY A 87 18.68 9.86 -8.55
C GLY A 87 17.37 9.25 -9.01
N ILE A 88 17.39 8.46 -10.09
CA ILE A 88 16.16 7.95 -10.72
C ILE A 88 15.27 7.13 -9.77
N THR A 89 15.83 6.56 -8.71
CA THR A 89 15.13 5.76 -7.68
C THR A 89 14.85 6.53 -6.39
N MET A 90 15.22 7.81 -6.31
CA MET A 90 15.09 8.60 -5.09
C MET A 90 13.67 9.17 -4.96
N PRO A 91 12.96 8.92 -3.85
CA PRO A 91 11.58 9.37 -3.67
C PRO A 91 11.48 10.87 -3.35
N SER A 92 10.32 11.46 -3.68
CA SER A 92 10.01 12.87 -3.38
C SER A 92 8.90 13.01 -2.35
N ALA A 93 9.27 13.33 -1.10
CA ALA A 93 8.29 13.58 -0.04
C ALA A 93 7.30 14.70 -0.38
N ALA A 94 7.72 15.72 -1.15
CA ALA A 94 6.85 16.81 -1.56
C ALA A 94 5.74 16.34 -2.52
N LEU A 95 6.08 15.49 -3.49
CA LEU A 95 5.14 15.00 -4.50
C LEU A 95 4.28 13.85 -3.96
N GLN A 96 4.79 13.03 -3.05
CA GLN A 96 3.95 12.12 -2.26
C GLN A 96 2.92 12.91 -1.45
N ALA A 97 3.34 14.00 -0.79
CA ALA A 97 2.41 14.79 0.02
C ALA A 97 1.35 15.51 -0.83
N GLU A 98 1.72 15.96 -2.03
CA GLU A 98 0.78 16.51 -3.00
C GLU A 98 -0.23 15.46 -3.46
N LEU A 99 0.22 14.24 -3.76
CA LEU A 99 -0.68 13.15 -4.14
C LEU A 99 -1.69 12.85 -3.03
N ILE A 100 -1.22 12.70 -1.80
CA ILE A 100 -2.08 12.41 -0.65
C ILE A 100 -3.08 13.56 -0.43
N ARG A 101 -2.68 14.84 -0.56
CA ARG A 101 -3.62 15.97 -0.47
C ARG A 101 -4.67 15.96 -1.58
N LYS A 102 -4.28 15.58 -2.80
CA LYS A 102 -5.19 15.49 -3.94
C LYS A 102 -6.19 14.35 -3.79
N THR A 103 -5.78 13.25 -3.15
CA THR A 103 -6.63 12.07 -2.97
C THR A 103 -7.43 12.10 -1.67
N ASN A 104 -6.99 12.81 -0.64
CA ASN A 104 -7.72 12.93 0.62
C ASN A 104 -8.92 13.89 0.49
N SER A 105 -10.13 13.38 0.66
CA SER A 105 -11.40 14.09 0.53
C SER A 105 -11.76 15.00 1.72
N ASN A 106 -10.77 15.49 2.49
CA ASN A 106 -10.94 16.10 3.81
C ASN A 106 -11.54 15.17 4.86
N ASP A 107 -11.47 13.87 4.63
CA ASP A 107 -11.82 12.89 5.65
C ASP A 107 -10.75 12.89 6.75
N GLN A 108 -11.14 12.51 7.97
CA GLN A 108 -10.20 12.25 9.07
C GLN A 108 -9.93 10.74 9.14
N PRO A 109 -8.99 10.21 8.33
CA PRO A 109 -8.69 8.78 8.33
C PRO A 109 -8.19 8.33 9.71
N GLN A 110 -8.76 7.22 10.19
CA GLN A 110 -8.30 6.57 11.43
C GLN A 110 -7.06 5.70 11.20
N TYR A 111 -6.71 5.44 9.94
CA TYR A 111 -5.66 4.52 9.54
C TYR A 111 -5.02 4.95 8.23
N PHE A 112 -3.70 4.79 8.12
CA PHE A 112 -2.93 5.01 6.90
C PHE A 112 -2.11 3.75 6.61
N GLU A 113 -2.44 3.06 5.51
CA GLU A 113 -1.60 1.97 5.00
C GLU A 113 -0.43 2.62 4.24
N ALA A 114 0.75 2.63 4.84
CA ALA A 114 1.95 3.15 4.21
C ALA A 114 2.53 2.15 3.19
N HIS A 115 3.38 2.65 2.29
CA HIS A 115 4.18 1.81 1.41
C HIS A 115 5.16 0.96 2.21
N GLY A 116 5.85 1.55 3.19
CA GLY A 116 6.50 0.83 4.27
C GLY A 116 7.62 -0.12 3.83
N THR A 117 8.52 0.37 2.97
CA THR A 117 9.56 -0.48 2.37
C THR A 117 10.63 -0.95 3.35
N GLY A 118 10.77 -0.35 4.52
CA GLY A 118 11.90 -0.66 5.41
C GLY A 118 13.24 -0.22 4.81
N THR A 119 13.25 0.87 4.02
CA THR A 119 14.49 1.38 3.40
C THR A 119 14.97 2.65 4.10
N GLN A 120 16.29 2.80 4.21
CA GLN A 120 16.93 3.95 4.89
C GLN A 120 16.55 5.32 4.30
N VAL A 121 16.18 5.36 3.01
CA VAL A 121 15.81 6.59 2.32
C VAL A 121 14.30 6.73 2.17
N GLY A 122 13.60 5.65 1.81
CA GLY A 122 12.18 5.69 1.49
C GLY A 122 11.32 5.98 2.72
N ASP A 123 11.58 5.26 3.80
CA ASP A 123 10.76 5.32 5.01
C ASP A 123 10.77 6.73 5.66
N PRO A 124 11.92 7.43 5.81
CA PRO A 124 11.92 8.82 6.27
C PRO A 124 11.20 9.78 5.31
N LYS A 125 11.27 9.55 4.00
CA LYS A 125 10.62 10.42 3.00
C LYS A 125 9.11 10.24 2.99
N GLU A 126 8.64 9.01 3.16
CA GLU A 126 7.23 8.69 3.33
C GLU A 126 6.68 9.29 4.63
N ALA A 127 7.38 9.11 5.76
CA ALA A 127 6.99 9.70 7.03
C ALA A 127 6.94 11.24 6.96
N GLU A 128 7.93 11.87 6.31
CA GLU A 128 7.96 13.31 6.05
C GLU A 128 6.75 13.77 5.22
N ALA A 129 6.34 12.99 4.21
CA ALA A 129 5.19 13.30 3.38
C ALA A 129 3.87 13.23 4.16
N ILE A 130 3.68 12.15 4.93
CA ILE A 130 2.48 11.92 5.76
C ILE A 130 2.34 13.01 6.82
N HIS A 131 3.44 13.35 7.53
CA HIS A 131 3.42 14.36 8.60
C HIS A 131 2.99 15.76 8.11
N LYS A 132 3.21 16.08 6.83
CA LYS A 132 2.84 17.38 6.23
C LYS A 132 1.33 17.53 5.97
N ILE A 133 0.50 16.54 6.28
CA ILE A 133 -0.91 16.50 5.85
C ILE A 133 -1.82 16.32 7.05
N ALA A 134 -2.85 17.16 7.17
CA ALA A 134 -3.89 16.97 8.16
C ALA A 134 -4.76 15.73 7.85
N PRO A 135 -5.21 14.96 8.86
CA PRO A 135 -5.05 15.17 10.30
C PRO A 135 -3.75 14.57 10.89
N PHE A 136 -2.83 14.09 10.05
CA PHE A 136 -1.56 13.48 10.48
C PHE A 136 -0.50 14.51 10.93
N ASN A 137 -0.85 15.79 10.95
CA ASN A 137 -0.05 16.88 11.48
C ASN A 137 -0.04 16.85 13.02
N GLY A 138 0.75 15.94 13.59
CA GLY A 138 0.91 15.73 15.02
C GLY A 138 1.89 14.57 15.27
N PRO A 139 2.08 14.09 16.52
CA PRO A 139 2.76 12.82 16.74
C PRO A 139 1.96 11.75 16.01
N LEU A 140 2.52 11.25 14.91
CA LEU A 140 1.95 10.15 14.16
C LEU A 140 1.83 8.99 15.15
N LYS A 141 0.60 8.59 15.51
CA LYS A 141 0.38 7.32 16.21
C LYS A 141 0.61 6.22 15.18
N LEU A 142 1.88 6.01 14.89
CA LEU A 142 2.35 4.79 14.32
C LEU A 142 1.93 3.69 15.28
N VAL A 143 1.14 2.74 14.81
CA VAL A 143 0.86 1.53 15.57
C VAL A 143 2.13 0.68 15.52
N THR A 144 3.21 1.14 16.16
CA THR A 144 4.53 0.50 16.17
C THR A 144 4.85 -0.16 17.49
N GLU A 145 4.30 0.33 18.62
CA GLU A 145 4.39 -0.35 19.91
C GLU A 145 3.08 -1.07 20.21
N GLY A 146 3.14 -2.40 20.25
CA GLY A 146 1.94 -3.22 20.35
C GLY A 146 1.17 -3.30 19.04
N ALA A 147 1.87 -3.44 17.90
CA ALA A 147 1.27 -4.16 16.78
C ALA A 147 0.77 -5.48 17.35
N ILE A 148 -0.53 -5.55 17.66
CA ILE A 148 -1.20 -6.79 18.00
C ILE A 148 -0.80 -7.68 16.81
N PRO A 149 -0.04 -8.78 16.98
CA PRO A 149 0.12 -9.72 15.88
C PRO A 149 -1.30 -9.97 15.44
N TRP A 150 -1.60 -9.59 14.18
CA TRP A 150 -2.97 -9.45 13.68
C TRP A 150 -3.82 -10.47 14.40
N PRO A 151 -4.78 -10.06 15.28
CA PRO A 151 -5.36 -10.99 16.23
C PRO A 151 -5.73 -12.24 15.46
N ALA A 152 -5.46 -13.43 16.01
CA ALA A 152 -5.92 -14.66 15.40
C ALA A 152 -7.44 -14.57 15.29
N LEU A 153 -7.91 -13.96 14.20
CA LEU A 153 -9.32 -13.79 13.90
C LEU A 153 -9.78 -15.19 13.55
N ALA A 154 -10.92 -15.57 14.11
CA ALA A 154 -11.52 -16.87 13.90
C ALA A 154 -11.47 -17.26 12.41
N ASP A 155 -11.21 -18.54 12.16
CA ASP A 155 -11.18 -19.10 10.81
C ASP A 155 -12.43 -18.65 10.03
N GLY A 156 -12.22 -17.95 8.91
CA GLY A 156 -13.30 -17.43 8.06
C GLY A 156 -13.54 -15.92 8.10
N VAL A 157 -12.89 -15.15 8.99
CA VAL A 157 -12.96 -13.67 8.93
C VAL A 157 -12.08 -13.15 7.78
N PRO A 158 -12.65 -12.42 6.80
CA PRO A 158 -11.91 -12.09 5.59
C PRO A 158 -10.78 -11.06 5.84
N ARG A 159 -9.53 -11.44 5.56
CA ARG A 159 -8.36 -10.55 5.65
C ARG A 159 -8.40 -9.48 4.55
N ARG A 160 -8.02 -8.23 4.84
CA ARG A 160 -7.90 -7.15 3.85
C ARG A 160 -6.75 -7.50 2.90
N ALA A 161 -6.91 -7.24 1.60
CA ALA A 161 -5.78 -7.30 0.68
C ALA A 161 -4.94 -6.03 0.86
N SER A 162 -3.69 -6.18 1.29
CA SER A 162 -2.67 -5.14 1.20
C SER A 162 -1.73 -5.50 0.06
N VAL A 163 -1.55 -4.55 -0.87
CA VAL A 163 -0.62 -4.66 -2.00
C VAL A 163 0.37 -3.54 -1.85
N ASN A 164 1.56 -3.88 -1.36
CA ASN A 164 2.75 -3.05 -1.43
C ASN A 164 3.47 -3.43 -2.75
N SER A 165 4.06 -2.47 -3.47
CA SER A 165 4.76 -2.70 -4.75
C SER A 165 5.94 -3.69 -4.70
N PHE A 166 6.32 -4.13 -3.51
CA PHE A 166 7.42 -5.05 -3.24
C PHE A 166 7.02 -6.28 -2.40
N GLU A 167 5.84 -6.25 -1.77
CA GLU A 167 5.27 -7.35 -0.98
C GLU A 167 3.78 -7.50 -1.29
N ILE A 168 3.39 -8.68 -1.78
CA ILE A 168 2.01 -9.11 -1.74
C ILE A 168 1.88 -10.05 -0.55
N PHE A 169 1.17 -9.64 0.50
CA PHE A 169 0.72 -10.57 1.53
C PHE A 169 -0.47 -11.36 0.96
N SER A 170 -0.15 -12.45 0.27
CA SER A 170 -1.16 -13.36 -0.30
C SER A 170 -1.93 -14.08 0.82
N GLN A 171 -3.18 -13.67 1.01
CA GLN A 171 -4.22 -14.50 1.62
C GLN A 171 -5.38 -14.49 0.63
N LYS A 172 -5.45 -15.52 -0.22
CA LYS A 172 -6.47 -15.75 -1.26
C LYS A 172 -7.81 -15.11 -0.90
N THR A 173 -8.24 -14.07 -1.63
CA THR A 173 -9.67 -13.77 -1.75
C THR A 173 -9.97 -12.96 -3.02
N LEU A 174 -10.88 -13.47 -3.84
CA LEU A 174 -11.66 -12.66 -4.78
C LEU A 174 -12.66 -11.85 -3.95
N LYS A 175 -12.55 -10.52 -3.93
CA LYS A 175 -13.47 -9.66 -3.17
C LYS A 175 -14.07 -8.56 -4.00
N ARG A 176 -15.24 -8.07 -3.58
CA ARG A 176 -16.04 -7.11 -4.33
C ARG A 176 -15.88 -5.74 -3.66
N ILE A 177 -14.89 -4.98 -4.12
CA ILE A 177 -14.60 -3.64 -3.61
C ILE A 177 -15.38 -2.63 -4.46
N TYR A 178 -16.21 -1.78 -3.86
CA TYR A 178 -17.00 -0.78 -4.58
C TYR A 178 -16.41 0.61 -4.40
#